data_AF-A0A094Q4C7-F1
#
_entry.id   AF-A0A094Q4C7-F1
#
_cell.length_a   1.000
_cell.length_b   1.000
_cell.length_c   1.000
_cell.angle_alpha   90.00
_cell.angle_beta   90.00
_cell.angle_gamma   90.00
#
_symmetry.space_group_name_H-M   'P 1'
#
loop_
_entity.id
_entity.type
_entity.pdbx_description
1 polymer ?
#
loop_
_entity_poly.entity_id
_entity_poly.type
_entity_poly.pdbx_seq_one_letter_code
_entity_poly.pdbx_strand_id
1 'polypeptide(L)' 'FEELREKSQLIVITHQKRTMEIADSLYGVTMRGDGVSEVISQRIRESESAN' A
#
# COMPACT_ATOMS: atom_id res chain seq x y z
N PHE A 1 5.69 -0.72 15.22
CA PHE A 1 5.33 -1.10 13.84
C PHE A 1 6.56 -1.40 13.01
N GLU A 2 7.63 -0.61 13.10
CA GLU A 2 8.85 -0.82 12.28
C GLU A 2 9.58 -2.14 12.57
N GLU A 3 9.85 -2.50 13.84
CA GLU A 3 10.49 -3.80 14.15
C GLU A 3 9.73 -5.03 13.62
N LEU A 4 8.39 -4.95 13.58
CA LEU A 4 7.54 -6.01 13.03
C LEU A 4 7.56 -6.02 11.50
N ARG A 5 7.66 -4.84 10.87
CA ARG A 5 7.80 -4.72 9.41
C ARG A 5 9.17 -5.18 8.91
N GLU A 6 10.22 -4.99 9.69
CA GLU A 6 11.57 -5.44 9.32
C GLU A 6 11.71 -6.96 9.33
N LYS A 7 10.98 -7.64 10.21
CA LYS A 7 11.10 -9.09 10.42
C LYS A 7 9.98 -9.91 9.78
N SER A 8 8.88 -9.26 9.37
CA SER A 8 7.70 -9.93 8.85
C SER A 8 7.05 -9.13 7.72
N GLN A 9 6.56 -9.83 6.70
CA GLN A 9 5.71 -9.22 5.68
C GLN A 9 4.33 -8.93 6.29
N LEU A 10 3.90 -7.67 6.20
CA LEU A 10 2.64 -7.21 6.76
C LEU A 10 1.69 -6.73 5.66
N ILE A 11 0.45 -7.21 5.69
CA ILE A 11 -0.65 -6.71 4.85
C ILE A 11 -1.60 -5.94 5.77
N VAL A 12 -1.86 -4.67 5.42
CA VAL A 12 -2.73 -3.77 6.20
C VAL A 12 -3.81 -3.20 5.30
N ILE A 13 -5.07 -3.35 5.71
CA ILE A 13 -6.22 -2.71 5.05
C ILE A 13 -6.56 -1.44 5.83
N THR A 14 -6.49 -0.28 5.18
CA THR A 14 -6.74 1.00 5.83
C THR A 14 -7.23 2.07 4.86
N HIS A 15 -7.99 3.03 5.39
CA HIS A 15 -8.34 4.28 4.71
C HIS A 15 -7.63 5.50 5.32
N GLN A 16 -6.72 5.29 6.28
CA GLN A 16 -6.03 6.38 6.97
C GLN A 16 -4.82 6.84 6.16
N LYS A 17 -4.84 8.09 5.70
CA LYS A 17 -3.75 8.70 4.91
C LYS A 17 -2.37 8.50 5.55
N ARG A 18 -2.25 8.75 6.86
CA ARG A 18 -0.98 8.60 7.60
C ARG A 18 -0.40 7.18 7.54
N THR A 19 -1.26 6.16 7.53
CA THR A 19 -0.83 4.75 7.45
C THR A 19 -0.47 4.37 6.01
N MET A 20 -1.17 4.94 5.03
CA MET A 20 -0.86 4.77 3.60
C MET A 20 0.48 5.42 3.21
N GLU A 21 0.78 6.60 3.77
CA GLU A 21 2.02 7.36 3.49
C GLU A 21 3.30 6.61 3.87
N ILE A 22 3.24 5.73 4.87
CA ILE A 22 4.42 4.99 5.36
C ILE A 22 4.57 3.59 4.74
N ALA A 23 3.64 3.16 3.89
CA ALA A 23 3.64 1.83 3.27
C ALA A 23 4.69 1.69 2.15
N ASP A 24 5.23 0.48 1.95
CA ASP A 24 6.16 0.22 0.82
C ASP A 24 5.42 0.22 -0.53
N SER A 25 4.19 -0.28 -0.52
CA SER A 25 3.32 -0.38 -1.69
C SER A 25 1.86 -0.21 -1.26
N LEU A 26 1.07 0.40 -2.12
CA LEU A 26 -0.38 0.55 -1.96
C LEU A 26 -1.11 -0.26 -3.02
N TYR A 27 -2.15 -0.95 -2.58
CA TYR A 27 -3.11 -1.64 -3.45
C TYR A 27 -4.46 -0.96 -3.26
N GLY A 28 -4.85 -0.14 -4.24
CA GLY A 28 -6.16 0.47 -4.29
C GLY A 28 -7.17 -0.52 -4.84
N VAL A 29 -8.25 -0.77 -4.10
CA VAL A 29 -9.36 -1.60 -4.56
C VAL A 29 -10.54 -0.68 -4.86
N THR A 30 -11.07 -0.79 -6.08
CA THR A 30 -12.26 -0.05 -6.52
C THR A 30 -13.33 -1.05 -6.92
N MET A 31 -14.60 -0.66 -6.78
CA MET A 31 -15.73 -1.47 -7.23
C MET A 31 -16.32 -0.84 -8.48
N ARG A 32 -16.45 -1.63 -9.54
CA ARG A 32 -17.19 -1.23 -10.73
C ARG A 32 -18.68 -1.48 -10.54
N GLY A 33 -19.51 -0.83 -11.36
CA GLY A 33 -20.97 -0.91 -11.28
C GLY A 33 -21.55 -2.31 -11.54
N ASP A 34 -20.76 -3.23 -12.10
CA ASP A 34 -21.07 -4.65 -12.29
C ASP A 34 -20.79 -5.51 -11.04
N GLY A 35 -20.34 -4.90 -9.93
CA GLY A 35 -20.02 -5.60 -8.69
C GLY A 35 -18.67 -6.32 -8.71
N VAL A 36 -17.85 -6.10 -9.74
CA VAL A 36 -16.50 -6.68 -9.84
C VAL A 36 -15.48 -5.70 -9.28
N SER A 37 -14.61 -6.20 -8.40
CA SER A 37 -13.49 -5.41 -7.87
C SER A 37 -12.37 -5.30 -8.90
N GLU A 38 -11.83 -4.10 -9.02
CA GLU A 38 -10.62 -3.82 -9.79
C GLU A 38 -9.52 -3.34 -8.83
N VAL A 39 -8.30 -3.81 -9.05
CA VAL A 39 -7.14 -3.53 -8.19
C VAL A 39 -6.11 -2.74 -8.98
N ILE A 40 -5.70 -1.60 -8.42
CA ILE A 40 -4.56 -0.81 -8.88
C ILE A 40 -3.43 -0.92 -7.87
N SER A 41 -2.19 -1.09 -8.33
CA SER A 41 -1.00 -1.15 -7.47
C SER A 41 -0.07 0.02 -7.74
N GLN A 42 0.53 0.54 -6.67
CA GLN A 42 1.57 1.56 -6.75
C GLN A 42 2.66 1.25 -5.72
N ARG A 43 3.92 1.25 -6.16
CA ARG A 43 5.07 1.22 -5.25
C ARG A 43 5.38 2.66 -4.82
N ILE A 44 5.51 2.88 -3.51
CA ILE A 44 5.72 4.21 -2.94
C ILE A 44 7.19 4.45 -2.60
N ARG A 45 7.94 3.40 -2.22
CA ARG A 45 9.37 3.49 -1.89
C ARG A 45 10.27 3.17 -3.07
N GLU A 46 10.22 3.99 -4.12
CA GLU A 46 11.17 3.91 -5.25
C GLU A 46 11.75 5.27 -5.67
N SER A 47 11.74 6.27 -4.78
CA SER A 47 12.26 7.62 -5.05
C SER A 47 13.35 8.12 -4.09
N GLU A 48 14.17 7.23 -3.51
CA GLU A 48 15.37 7.61 -2.73
C GLU A 48 16.63 6.84 -3.18
N SER A 49 16.78 6.61 -4.48
CA SER A 49 18.03 6.11 -5.08
C SER A 49 18.22 6.67 -6.48
N ALA A 50 18.19 7.99 -6.58
CA ALA A 50 18.64 8.73 -7.78
C ALA A 50 19.14 10.13 -7.39
N ASN A 51 20.05 10.21 -6.42
CA ASN A 51 21.20 11.14 -6.42
C ASN A 51 22.15 10.82 -5.26
#